data_AF-A0A7K8TFG9-F1
#
_entry.id   AF-A0A7K8TFG9-F1
#
_cell.length_a   1.000
_cell.length_b   1.000
_cell.length_c   1.000
_cell.angle_alpha   90.00
_cell.angle_beta   90.00
_cell.angle_gamma   90.00
#
_symmetry.space_group_name_H-M   'P 1'
#
loop_
_entity.id
_entity.type
_entity.pdbx_description
1 polymer ?
#
loop_
_entity_poly.entity_id
_entity_poly.type
_entity_poly.pdbx_seq_one_letter_code
_entity_poly.pdbx_strand_id
1 'polypeptide(L)'
;GFCQAGKDLRLVSLCTEQIDIPAGFLLVGAKSPNLPEHILVCAVDKRFLPDDHGKNALLGFSGNCIGCGERGFRYFTEFSNHINLKLTTQPKKQKHLKYYLVRSSQGVLSKGPLICWKG
;
A
#
# COMPACT_ATOMS: atom_id res chain seq x y z
N GLY A 1 6.20 8.01 8.56
CA GLY A 1 6.10 6.56 8.46
C GLY A 1 7.14 6.14 7.45
N PHE A 2 8.05 5.26 7.83
CA PHE A 2 9.26 4.97 7.06
C PHE A 2 9.42 3.46 6.88
N CYS A 3 10.00 3.01 5.78
CA CYS A 3 10.43 1.61 5.67
C CYS A 3 11.63 1.32 6.59
N GLN A 4 12.02 0.05 6.71
CA GLN A 4 13.19 -0.38 7.49
C GLN A 4 14.50 0.27 7.02
N ALA A 5 14.63 0.58 5.72
CA ALA A 5 15.76 1.34 5.19
C ALA A 5 15.68 2.87 5.45
N GLY A 6 14.74 3.35 6.26
CA GLY A 6 14.61 4.75 6.64
C GLY A 6 14.02 5.68 5.59
N LYS A 7 13.48 5.16 4.48
CA LYS A 7 12.85 5.97 3.42
C LYS A 7 11.40 6.28 3.75
N ASP A 8 10.96 7.52 3.47
CA ASP A 8 9.61 7.97 3.79
C ASP A 8 8.57 7.29 2.88
N LEU A 9 7.48 6.85 3.49
CA LEU A 9 6.35 6.22 2.82
C LEU A 9 5.06 7.01 2.98
N ARG A 10 5.07 8.14 3.68
CA ARG A 10 3.85 8.91 3.96
C ARG A 10 3.30 9.50 2.67
N LEU A 11 1.99 9.35 2.46
CA LEU A 11 1.29 9.96 1.34
C LEU A 11 1.55 11.48 1.24
N VAL A 12 1.58 12.18 2.38
CA VAL A 12 1.87 13.63 2.42
C VAL A 12 3.28 13.99 1.98
N SER A 13 4.25 13.09 2.12
CA SER A 13 5.64 13.32 1.67
C SER A 13 5.81 12.95 0.20
N LEU A 14 5.03 12.00 -0.29
CA LEU A 14 5.18 11.42 -1.62
C LEU A 14 4.16 11.99 -2.62
N CYS A 15 3.35 12.97 -2.21
CA CYS A 15 2.25 13.47 -3.01
C CYS A 15 2.73 14.14 -4.31
N THR A 16 3.91 14.76 -4.32
CA THR A 16 4.49 15.41 -5.50
C THR A 16 5.60 14.59 -6.18
N GLU A 17 6.01 13.49 -5.57
CA GLU A 17 7.11 12.66 -6.08
C GLU A 17 6.71 11.95 -7.38
N GLN A 18 7.66 11.77 -8.30
CA GLN A 18 7.46 10.90 -9.45
C GLN A 18 7.82 9.46 -9.06
N ILE A 19 6.84 8.59 -9.07
CA ILE A 19 6.97 7.19 -8.64
C ILE A 19 6.76 6.33 -9.87
N ASP A 20 7.80 5.61 -10.27
CA ASP A 20 7.69 4.59 -11.31
C ASP A 20 6.98 3.35 -10.73
N ILE A 21 5.86 2.98 -11.35
CA ILE A 21 5.02 1.88 -10.90
C ILE A 21 5.21 0.73 -11.88
N PRO A 22 5.73 -0.43 -11.44
CA PRO A 22 5.89 -1.58 -12.31
C PRO A 22 4.55 -2.00 -12.95
N ALA A 23 4.60 -2.49 -14.18
CA ALA A 23 3.42 -2.96 -14.89
C ALA A 23 2.65 -3.99 -14.05
N GLY A 24 1.33 -3.79 -13.93
CA GLY A 24 0.45 -4.64 -13.12
C GLY A 24 0.39 -4.30 -11.63
N PHE A 25 1.17 -3.33 -11.15
CA PHE A 25 1.06 -2.83 -9.78
C PHE A 25 0.18 -1.58 -9.70
N LEU A 26 -0.43 -1.38 -8.54
CA LEU A 26 -1.20 -0.19 -8.20
C LEU A 26 -0.67 0.40 -6.89
N LEU A 27 -0.75 1.73 -6.76
CA LEU A 27 -0.48 2.39 -5.49
C LEU A 27 -1.70 2.28 -4.58
N VAL A 28 -1.46 1.83 -3.36
CA VAL A 28 -2.47 1.67 -2.32
C VAL A 28 -2.03 2.32 -1.02
N GLY A 29 -2.99 2.86 -0.29
CA GLY A 29 -2.80 3.45 1.02
C GLY A 29 -3.02 2.42 2.12
N ALA A 30 -1.97 2.12 2.89
CA ALA A 30 -2.05 1.31 4.08
C ALA A 30 -2.26 2.17 5.34
N LYS A 31 -3.11 1.70 6.25
CA LYS A 31 -3.38 2.30 7.57
C LYS A 31 -3.03 1.34 8.70
N SER A 32 -2.57 1.93 9.81
CA SER A 32 -2.33 1.22 11.07
C SER A 32 -3.05 1.93 12.21
N PRO A 33 -3.67 1.19 13.16
CA PRO A 33 -4.17 1.76 14.41
C PRO A 33 -3.09 2.51 15.21
N ASN A 34 -1.82 2.11 15.08
CA ASN A 34 -0.70 2.70 15.79
C ASN A 34 -0.08 3.91 15.05
N LEU A 35 -0.58 4.24 13.86
CA LEU A 35 -0.18 5.40 13.06
C LEU A 35 -1.43 6.07 12.44
N PRO A 36 -2.39 6.55 13.26
CA PRO A 36 -3.69 7.02 12.77
C PRO A 36 -3.60 8.21 11.80
N GLU A 37 -2.61 9.08 12.03
CA GLU A 37 -2.35 10.30 11.24
C GLU A 37 -1.66 10.02 9.90
N HIS A 38 -1.25 8.78 9.63
CA HIS A 38 -0.42 8.46 8.46
C HIS A 38 -1.08 7.42 7.56
N ILE A 39 -1.03 7.70 6.26
CA ILE A 39 -1.26 6.72 5.21
C ILE A 39 0.09 6.40 4.59
N LEU A 40 0.46 5.12 4.61
CA LEU A 40 1.68 4.63 3.98
C LEU A 40 1.38 4.22 2.54
N VAL A 41 2.14 4.74 1.60
CA VAL A 41 2.03 4.43 0.17
C VAL A 41 2.75 3.10 -0.07
N CYS A 42 2.05 2.16 -0.70
CA CYS A 42 2.56 0.84 -1.05
C CYS A 42 2.27 0.57 -2.52
N ALA A 43 3.15 -0.15 -3.22
CA ALA A 43 2.83 -0.72 -4.52
C ALA A 43 2.41 -2.18 -4.35
N VAL A 44 1.22 -2.55 -4.82
CA VAL A 44 0.68 -3.91 -4.70
C VAL A 44 0.23 -4.40 -6.07
N ASP A 45 0.55 -5.64 -6.40
CA ASP A 45 0.12 -6.27 -7.66
C ASP A 45 -1.41 -6.35 -7.68
N LYS A 46 -2.01 -5.81 -8.75
CA LYS A 46 -3.46 -5.66 -8.89
C LYS A 46 -4.21 -6.99 -8.79
N ARG A 47 -3.57 -8.12 -9.12
CA ARG A 47 -4.19 -9.46 -9.03
C ARG A 47 -4.51 -9.85 -7.58
N PHE A 48 -3.84 -9.27 -6.60
CA PHE A 48 -4.06 -9.53 -5.18
C PHE A 48 -4.98 -8.50 -4.50
N LEU A 49 -5.49 -7.55 -5.28
CA LEU A 49 -6.49 -6.57 -4.89
C LEU A 49 -7.84 -6.97 -5.52
N PRO A 50 -8.96 -6.69 -4.83
CA PRO A 50 -10.27 -7.02 -5.36
C PRO A 50 -10.70 -6.00 -6.42
N ASP A 51 -11.60 -6.43 -7.30
CA ASP A 51 -12.33 -5.52 -8.17
C ASP A 51 -13.31 -4.62 -7.39
N ASP A 52 -14.02 -3.74 -8.11
CA ASP A 52 -14.98 -2.80 -7.53
C ASP A 52 -16.16 -3.49 -6.82
N HIS A 53 -16.42 -4.77 -7.13
CA HIS A 53 -17.44 -5.60 -6.48
C HIS A 53 -16.92 -6.42 -5.31
N GLY A 54 -15.65 -6.23 -4.96
CA GLY A 54 -14.96 -6.91 -3.88
C GLY A 54 -14.61 -8.37 -4.17
N LYS A 55 -14.48 -8.73 -5.45
CA LYS A 55 -14.23 -10.11 -5.92
C LYS A 55 -12.87 -10.22 -6.62
N ASN A 56 -12.52 -11.45 -7.03
CA ASN A 56 -11.42 -11.75 -7.94
C ASN A 56 -9.99 -11.45 -7.45
N ALA A 57 -9.80 -11.17 -6.15
CA ALA A 57 -8.48 -11.08 -5.56
C ALA A 57 -7.87 -12.48 -5.36
N LEU A 58 -6.65 -12.70 -5.85
CA LEU A 58 -5.87 -13.91 -5.58
C LEU A 58 -5.54 -14.03 -4.08
N LEU A 59 -5.46 -15.28 -3.62
CA LEU A 59 -4.89 -15.63 -2.33
C LEU A 59 -3.40 -15.27 -2.30
N GLY A 60 -2.90 -14.86 -1.13
CA GLY A 60 -1.52 -14.44 -0.95
C GLY A 60 -1.32 -12.93 -1.13
N PHE A 61 -0.09 -12.53 -1.45
CA PHE A 61 0.30 -11.13 -1.55
C PHE A 61 1.47 -10.96 -2.54
N SER A 62 1.53 -9.79 -3.18
CA SER A 62 2.73 -9.34 -3.88
C SER A 62 2.82 -7.83 -3.76
N GLY A 63 3.89 -7.35 -3.14
CA GLY A 63 4.09 -5.92 -2.89
C GLY A 63 5.53 -5.50 -3.11
N ASN A 64 5.69 -4.20 -3.37
CA ASN A 64 6.98 -3.53 -3.49
C ASN A 64 6.98 -2.28 -2.59
N CYS A 65 8.12 -2.04 -1.96
CA CYS A 65 8.34 -0.84 -1.15
C CYS A 65 8.71 0.31 -2.08
N ILE A 66 7.87 1.34 -2.14
CA ILE A 66 8.12 2.51 -2.98
C ILE A 66 9.20 3.43 -2.41
N GLY A 67 9.53 3.30 -1.12
CA GLY A 67 10.48 4.18 -0.44
C GLY A 67 11.92 3.77 -0.74
N CYS A 68 12.25 2.51 -0.52
CA CYS A 68 13.59 1.97 -0.79
C CYS A 68 13.70 1.23 -2.13
N GLY A 69 12.59 0.98 -2.82
CA GLY A 69 12.58 0.28 -4.10
C GLY A 69 12.66 -1.25 -3.99
N GLU A 70 12.72 -1.83 -2.80
CA GLU A 70 12.76 -3.28 -2.60
C GLU A 70 11.48 -3.95 -3.12
N ARG A 71 11.63 -5.06 -3.85
CA ARG A 71 10.56 -5.69 -4.63
C ARG A 71 10.39 -7.16 -4.25
N GLY A 72 9.20 -7.69 -4.55
CA GLY A 72 8.96 -9.14 -4.54
C GLY A 72 8.55 -9.70 -3.17
N PHE A 73 8.00 -8.87 -2.27
CA PHE A 73 7.43 -9.36 -1.02
C PHE A 73 6.22 -10.26 -1.31
N ARG A 74 6.31 -11.55 -0.97
CA ARG A 74 5.27 -12.55 -1.26
C ARG A 74 4.27 -12.74 -0.13
N TYR A 75 4.63 -12.29 1.07
CA TYR A 75 3.78 -12.39 2.26
C TYR A 75 3.51 -11.00 2.84
N PHE A 76 2.25 -10.73 3.17
CA PHE A 76 1.87 -9.44 3.74
C PHE A 76 2.50 -9.21 5.12
N THR A 77 2.78 -10.27 5.86
CA THR A 77 3.50 -10.23 7.14
C THR A 77 4.86 -9.57 6.99
N GLU A 78 5.70 -10.10 6.10
CA GLU A 78 7.02 -9.57 5.80
C GLU A 78 6.95 -8.14 5.30
N PHE A 79 6.04 -7.87 4.37
CA PHE A 79 5.87 -6.53 3.81
C PHE A 79 5.45 -5.51 4.87
N SER A 80 4.49 -5.86 5.73
CA SER A 80 3.99 -4.98 6.79
C SER A 80 5.07 -4.64 7.82
N ASN A 81 5.97 -5.58 8.10
CA ASN A 81 7.15 -5.35 8.95
C ASN A 81 8.14 -4.43 8.23
N HIS A 82 8.41 -4.66 6.95
CA HIS A 82 9.32 -3.86 6.15
C HIS A 82 8.88 -2.39 6.06
N ILE A 83 7.60 -2.11 5.85
CA ILE A 83 7.08 -0.72 5.79
C ILE A 83 6.84 -0.11 7.19
N ASN A 84 7.25 -0.80 8.26
CA ASN A 84 7.00 -0.43 9.65
C ASN A 84 5.54 -0.05 9.94
N LEU A 85 4.61 -0.91 9.53
CA LEU A 85 3.19 -0.69 9.78
C LEU A 85 2.83 -0.79 11.28
N LYS A 86 3.76 -1.25 12.13
CA LYS A 86 3.65 -1.35 13.60
C LYS A 86 2.36 -2.05 14.02
N LEU A 87 2.24 -3.34 13.76
CA LEU A 87 1.04 -4.12 14.10
C LEU A 87 1.30 -5.00 15.32
N THR A 88 0.34 -5.07 16.24
CA THR A 88 0.43 -5.86 17.48
C THR A 88 -0.15 -7.27 17.35
N THR A 89 -0.82 -7.54 16.23
CA THR A 89 -1.47 -8.83 15.92
C THR A 89 -1.09 -9.24 14.50
N GLN A 90 -1.43 -10.48 14.13
CA GLN A 90 -1.13 -11.00 12.80
C GLN A 90 -1.70 -10.06 11.71
N PRO A 91 -0.85 -9.53 10.82
CA PRO A 91 -1.26 -8.53 9.85
C PRO A 91 -2.13 -9.17 8.77
N LYS A 92 -3.35 -8.62 8.59
CA LYS A 92 -4.27 -9.02 7.51
C LYS A 92 -4.34 -7.92 6.46
N LYS A 93 -4.01 -8.20 5.20
CA LYS A 93 -3.98 -7.19 4.12
C LYS A 93 -5.31 -6.44 4.00
N GLN A 94 -6.43 -7.15 4.12
CA GLN A 94 -7.80 -6.60 4.05
C GLN A 94 -8.11 -5.59 5.17
N LYS A 95 -7.47 -5.76 6.33
CA LYS A 95 -7.62 -4.85 7.46
C LYS A 95 -6.85 -3.55 7.26
N HIS A 96 -5.75 -3.58 6.52
CA HIS A 96 -4.78 -2.50 6.51
C HIS A 96 -4.67 -1.75 5.18
N LEU A 97 -4.77 -2.43 4.05
CA LEU A 97 -4.84 -1.78 2.73
C LEU A 97 -6.23 -1.20 2.56
N LYS A 98 -6.37 0.14 2.57
CA LYS A 98 -7.70 0.78 2.65
C LYS A 98 -8.09 1.55 1.41
N TYR A 99 -7.15 2.19 0.73
CA TYR A 99 -7.45 3.10 -0.37
C TYR A 99 -6.64 2.72 -1.60
N TYR A 100 -7.26 2.84 -2.77
CA TYR A 100 -6.49 3.10 -3.97
C TYR A 100 -5.91 4.51 -3.89
N LEU A 101 -4.73 4.73 -4.45
CA LEU A 101 -4.13 6.06 -4.55
C LEU A 101 -4.13 6.49 -6.00
N VAL A 102 -4.55 7.72 -6.24
CA VAL A 102 -4.72 8.27 -7.59
C VAL A 102 -3.90 9.55 -7.74
N ARG A 103 -3.35 9.78 -8.93
CA ARG A 103 -2.76 11.07 -9.28
C ARG A 103 -3.84 11.97 -9.86
N SER A 104 -3.90 13.20 -9.38
CA SER A 104 -4.73 14.24 -9.99
C SER A 104 -4.17 14.65 -11.35
N SER A 105 -4.93 15.46 -12.09
CA SER A 105 -4.47 16.11 -13.33
C SER A 105 -3.22 16.99 -13.12
N GLN A 106 -2.98 17.45 -11.89
CA GLN A 106 -1.79 18.22 -11.50
C GLN A 106 -0.61 17.30 -11.09
N GLY A 107 -0.75 15.98 -11.25
CA GLY A 107 0.28 15.00 -10.91
C GLY A 107 0.38 14.65 -9.43
N VAL A 108 -0.48 15.22 -8.58
CA VAL A 108 -0.43 15.05 -7.12
C VAL A 108 -1.09 13.74 -6.71
N LEU A 109 -0.37 12.88 -5.99
CA LEU A 109 -0.87 11.65 -5.42
C LEU A 109 -1.76 11.93 -4.21
N SER A 110 -2.96 11.36 -4.22
CA SER A 110 -3.99 11.58 -3.21
C SER A 110 -4.78 10.30 -2.92
N LYS A 111 -5.65 10.35 -1.90
CA LYS A 111 -6.54 9.23 -1.56
C LYS A 111 -7.61 9.10 -2.64
N GLY A 112 -7.68 7.93 -3.25
CA GLY A 112 -8.76 7.53 -4.14
C GLY A 112 -9.84 6.71 -3.40
N PRO A 113 -10.63 5.93 -4.17
CA PRO A 113 -11.69 5.07 -3.63
C PRO A 113 -11.19 4.05 -2.60
N LEU A 114 -12.09 3.62 -1.72
CA LEU A 114 -11.82 2.52 -0.80
C LEU A 114 -11.65 1.21 -1.56
N ILE A 115 -10.71 0.38 -1.10
CA ILE A 115 -10.59 -0.98 -1.60
C ILE A 115 -11.73 -1.81 -1.01
N CYS A 116 -12.56 -2.39 -1.88
CA CYS A 116 -13.74 -3.16 -1.51
C CYS A 116 -13.34 -4.56 -1.03
N TRP A 117 -12.87 -4.70 0.21
CA TRP A 117 -12.63 -6.02 0.78
C TRP A 117 -13.96 -6.63 1.23
N LYS A 118 -14.41 -7.70 0.58
CA LYS A 118 -15.45 -8.56 1.15
C LYS A 118 -14.83 -9.41 2.27
N GLY A 119 -15.53 -9.43 3.40
CA GLY A 119 -15.10 -10.04 4.67
C GLY A 119 -14.96 -11.55 4.60
#